data_AF-A0A662GXW8-F1
#
_entry.id   AF-A0A662GXW8-F1
#
_cell.length_a   1.000
_cell.length_b   1.000
_cell.length_c   1.000
_cell.angle_alpha   90.00
_cell.angle_beta   90.00
_cell.angle_gamma   90.00
#
_symmetry.space_group_name_H-M   'P 1'
#
loop_
_entity.id
_entity.type
_entity.pdbx_description
1 polymer ?
#
loop_
_entity_poly.entity_id
_entity_poly.type
_entity_poly.pdbx_seq_one_letter_code
_entity_poly.pdbx_strand_id
1 'polypeptide(L)'
;MKRLSELYEELVEHYAKFCTMPGVRVEVEILRLQERGYSREEAIVELYKRAFGVSEVEVMSGAEPGRPEARAIVYRREESASVVAHMALRASVLLGAWALSLLVISPSIEESWRTVALLGGASPAALWAAFFALRASKRLKAGRG
;
A
#
# COMPACT_ATOMS: atom_id res chain seq x y z
N MET A 1 -6.07 7.58 -35.93
CA MET A 1 -5.89 6.29 -35.24
C MET A 1 -4.98 6.51 -34.04
N LYS A 2 -5.43 6.15 -32.84
CA LYS A 2 -4.61 6.24 -31.61
C LYS A 2 -3.97 4.90 -31.29
N ARG A 3 -2.79 4.93 -30.67
CA ARG A 3 -2.14 3.72 -30.14
C ARG A 3 -2.76 3.34 -28.80
N LEU A 4 -2.70 2.06 -28.47
CA LEU A 4 -3.27 1.55 -27.21
C LEU A 4 -2.57 2.13 -25.97
N SER A 5 -1.26 2.41 -26.07
CA SER A 5 -0.48 3.11 -25.04
C SER A 5 -0.97 4.55 -24.81
N GLU A 6 -1.31 5.27 -25.88
CA GLU A 6 -1.81 6.65 -25.80
C GLU A 6 -3.17 6.70 -25.09
N LEU A 7 -4.06 5.74 -25.38
CA LEU A 7 -5.35 5.63 -24.68
C LEU A 7 -5.16 5.38 -23.18
N TYR A 8 -4.19 4.53 -22.82
CA TYR A 8 -3.86 4.26 -21.43
C TYR A 8 -3.29 5.50 -20.72
N GLU A 9 -2.38 6.22 -21.35
CA GLU A 9 -1.82 7.47 -20.79
C GLU A 9 -2.89 8.54 -20.59
N GLU A 10 -3.78 8.75 -21.57
CA GLU A 10 -4.91 9.68 -21.47
C GLU A 10 -5.88 9.28 -20.35
N LEU A 11 -6.11 7.98 -20.14
CA LEU A 11 -6.88 7.49 -19.00
C LEU A 11 -6.21 7.84 -17.67
N VAL A 12 -4.89 7.62 -17.54
CA VAL A 12 -4.15 7.96 -16.32
C VAL A 12 -4.22 9.45 -16.05
N GLU A 13 -4.03 10.31 -17.06
CA GLU A 13 -4.18 11.76 -16.90
C GLU A 13 -5.59 12.18 -16.50
N HIS A 14 -6.62 11.55 -17.08
CA HIS A 14 -8.00 11.80 -16.71
C HIS A 14 -8.24 11.46 -15.23
N TYR A 15 -7.80 10.28 -14.79
CA TYR A 15 -7.98 9.82 -13.41
C TYR A 15 -7.12 10.59 -12.40
N ALA A 16 -6.03 11.24 -12.82
CA ALA A 16 -5.17 12.05 -11.95
C ALA A 16 -5.92 13.21 -11.29
N LYS A 17 -7.00 13.68 -11.92
CA LYS A 17 -7.88 14.73 -11.38
C LYS A 17 -8.68 14.27 -10.16
N PHE A 18 -8.88 12.96 -10.00
CA PHE A 18 -9.79 12.38 -9.02
C PHE A 18 -9.09 11.55 -7.95
N CYS A 19 -7.83 11.16 -8.16
CA CYS A 19 -7.09 10.32 -7.22
C CYS A 19 -5.58 10.55 -7.27
N THR A 20 -4.92 10.32 -6.13
CA THR A 20 -3.47 10.47 -5.97
C THR A 20 -2.66 9.37 -6.65
N MET A 21 -3.29 8.25 -7.01
CA MET A 21 -2.66 7.11 -7.68
C MET A 21 -3.46 6.71 -8.92
N PRO A 22 -3.44 7.52 -9.99
CA PRO A 22 -4.27 7.29 -11.17
C PRO A 22 -3.90 6.02 -11.93
N GLY A 23 -2.62 5.69 -12.06
CA GLY A 23 -2.17 4.44 -12.70
C GLY A 23 -2.76 3.20 -12.02
N VAL A 24 -2.68 3.15 -10.69
CA VAL A 24 -3.27 2.05 -9.90
C VAL A 24 -4.78 1.98 -10.10
N ARG A 25 -5.46 3.13 -10.11
CA ARG A 25 -6.92 3.16 -10.30
C ARG A 25 -7.31 2.63 -11.68
N VAL A 26 -6.60 3.04 -12.73
CA VAL A 26 -6.83 2.57 -14.10
C VAL A 26 -6.62 1.05 -14.19
N GLU A 27 -5.53 0.52 -13.63
CA GLU A 27 -5.27 -0.93 -13.63
C GLU A 27 -6.35 -1.73 -12.89
N VAL A 28 -6.88 -1.21 -11.78
CA VAL A 28 -7.99 -1.87 -11.06
C VAL A 28 -9.26 -1.94 -11.91
N GLU A 29 -9.61 -0.87 -12.62
CA GLU A 29 -10.80 -0.89 -13.49
C GLU A 29 -10.58 -1.77 -14.74
N ILE A 30 -9.35 -1.81 -15.27
CA ILE A 30 -8.98 -2.75 -16.34
C ILE A 30 -9.16 -4.19 -15.85
N LEU A 31 -8.64 -4.54 -14.67
CA LEU A 31 -8.78 -5.89 -14.11
C LEU A 31 -10.25 -6.29 -13.93
N ARG A 32 -11.10 -5.38 -13.44
CA ARG A 32 -12.54 -5.64 -13.31
C ARG A 32 -13.23 -5.91 -14.64
N LEU A 33 -12.78 -5.25 -15.72
CA LEU A 33 -13.27 -5.56 -17.06
C LEU A 33 -12.73 -6.91 -17.53
N GLN A 34 -11.47 -7.23 -17.26
CA GLN A 34 -10.92 -8.55 -17.60
C GLN A 34 -11.64 -9.69 -16.87
N GLU A 35 -12.04 -9.52 -15.61
CA GLU A 35 -12.87 -10.47 -14.86
C GLU A 35 -14.24 -10.72 -15.50
N ARG A 36 -14.73 -9.77 -16.31
CA ARG A 36 -15.97 -9.89 -17.09
C ARG A 36 -15.75 -10.51 -18.47
N GLY A 37 -14.53 -10.94 -18.78
CA GLY A 37 -14.18 -11.64 -20.02
C GLY A 37 -13.55 -10.77 -21.12
N TYR A 38 -13.29 -9.49 -20.86
CA TYR A 38 -12.62 -8.62 -21.83
C TYR A 38 -11.12 -8.93 -21.90
N SER A 39 -10.53 -8.85 -23.09
CA SER A 39 -9.07 -8.81 -23.22
C SER A 39 -8.53 -7.52 -22.56
N ARG A 40 -7.22 -7.47 -22.25
CA ARG A 40 -6.63 -6.25 -21.67
C ARG A 40 -6.80 -5.05 -22.60
N GLU A 41 -6.69 -5.29 -23.90
CA GLU A 41 -6.79 -4.27 -24.95
C GLU A 41 -8.23 -3.76 -25.06
N GLU A 42 -9.19 -4.69 -25.08
CA GLU A 42 -10.61 -4.38 -25.08
C GLU A 42 -11.02 -3.65 -23.80
N ALA A 43 -10.47 -4.04 -22.65
CA ALA A 43 -10.72 -3.39 -21.37
C ALA A 43 -10.23 -1.94 -21.36
N ILE A 44 -9.06 -1.65 -21.93
CA ILE A 44 -8.53 -0.29 -22.06
C ILE A 44 -9.44 0.55 -22.96
N VAL A 45 -9.85 0.00 -24.10
CA VAL A 45 -10.76 0.70 -25.04
C VAL A 45 -12.13 0.95 -24.39
N GLU A 46 -12.71 -0.04 -23.75
CA GLU A 46 -14.01 0.05 -23.06
C GLU A 46 -13.95 1.07 -21.91
N LEU A 47 -12.88 1.06 -21.13
CA LEU A 47 -12.68 2.03 -20.05
C LEU A 47 -12.52 3.45 -20.60
N TYR A 48 -11.80 3.62 -21.71
CA TYR A 48 -11.65 4.90 -22.40
C TYR A 48 -13.00 5.44 -22.88
N LYS A 49 -13.80 4.59 -23.55
CA LYS A 49 -15.15 4.94 -24.00
C LYS A 49 -16.02 5.42 -22.85
N ARG A 50 -15.98 4.73 -21.70
CA ARG A 50 -16.76 5.11 -20.50
C ARG A 50 -16.28 6.43 -19.88
N ALA A 51 -14.98 6.65 -19.80
CA ALA A 51 -14.42 7.85 -19.16
C ALA A 51 -14.66 9.13 -19.99
N PHE A 52 -14.60 9.02 -21.31
CA PHE A 52 -14.71 10.16 -22.23
C PHE A 52 -16.05 10.25 -22.96
N GLY A 53 -16.96 9.29 -22.77
CA GLY A 53 -18.28 9.28 -23.38
C GLY A 53 -18.27 9.08 -24.90
N VAL A 54 -17.25 8.42 -25.44
CA VAL A 54 -17.06 8.23 -26.89
C VAL A 54 -17.57 6.84 -27.30
N SER A 55 -18.35 6.75 -28.38
CA SER A 55 -18.92 5.48 -28.86
C SER A 55 -17.93 4.64 -29.69
N GLU A 56 -17.03 5.29 -30.42
CA GLU A 56 -16.08 4.65 -31.35
C GLU A 56 -14.65 5.12 -31.12
N VAL A 57 -13.73 4.17 -31.00
CA VAL A 57 -12.30 4.42 -30.91
C VAL A 57 -11.62 3.42 -31.83
N GLU A 58 -11.09 3.89 -32.94
CA GLU A 58 -10.25 3.07 -33.84
C GLU A 58 -8.83 3.00 -33.30
N VAL A 59 -8.45 1.80 -32.83
CA VAL A 59 -7.13 1.51 -32.27
C VAL A 59 -6.30 0.74 -33.28
N MET A 60 -5.09 1.23 -33.55
CA MET A 60 -4.10 0.42 -34.25
C MET A 60 -3.52 -0.61 -33.27
N SER A 61 -3.99 -1.85 -33.37
CA SER A 61 -3.37 -3.01 -32.72
C SER A 61 -2.08 -3.37 -33.45
N GLY A 62 -0.99 -2.67 -33.13
CA GLY A 62 0.35 -3.04 -33.59
C GLY A 62 0.88 -4.20 -32.77
N ALA A 63 0.91 -5.40 -33.35
CA ALA A 63 1.60 -6.54 -32.76
C ALA A 63 3.12 -6.40 -32.96
N GLU A 64 3.85 -6.17 -31.87
CA GLU A 64 4.98 -7.03 -31.47
C GLU A 64 5.14 -6.99 -29.92
N PRO A 65 5.14 -8.16 -29.24
CA PRO A 65 5.35 -8.26 -27.81
C PRO A 65 6.85 -8.30 -27.50
N GLY A 66 7.49 -7.12 -27.52
CA GLY A 66 8.83 -6.94 -26.97
C GLY A 66 8.80 -6.94 -25.44
N ARG A 67 8.86 -8.13 -24.82
CA ARG A 67 9.07 -8.41 -23.37
C ARG A 67 8.92 -7.20 -22.41
N PRO A 68 7.73 -6.97 -21.84
CA PRO A 68 7.52 -5.95 -20.80
C PRO A 68 7.97 -6.40 -19.40
N GLU A 69 8.32 -7.67 -19.22
CA GLU A 69 8.48 -8.29 -17.90
C GLU A 69 9.61 -7.67 -17.06
N ALA A 70 10.74 -7.28 -17.68
CA ALA A 70 11.87 -6.76 -16.90
C ALA A 70 11.63 -5.36 -16.31
N ARG A 71 10.92 -4.47 -17.01
CA ARG A 71 10.61 -3.11 -16.51
C ARG A 71 9.39 -3.11 -15.59
N ALA A 72 8.37 -3.92 -15.89
CA ALA A 72 7.22 -4.06 -15.00
C ALA A 72 7.61 -4.70 -13.66
N ILE A 73 8.55 -5.65 -13.61
CA ILE A 73 9.01 -6.25 -12.36
C ILE A 73 9.83 -5.27 -11.51
N VAL A 74 10.68 -4.43 -12.13
CA VAL A 74 11.46 -3.41 -11.41
C VAL A 74 10.54 -2.30 -10.88
N TYR A 75 9.61 -1.82 -11.70
CA TYR A 75 8.61 -0.82 -11.28
C TYR A 75 7.69 -1.37 -10.17
N ARG A 76 7.22 -2.62 -10.32
CA ARG A 76 6.44 -3.34 -9.31
C ARG A 76 7.20 -3.51 -8.00
N ARG A 77 8.54 -3.65 -8.01
CA ARG A 77 9.35 -3.81 -6.80
C ARG A 77 9.52 -2.49 -6.03
N GLU A 78 9.69 -1.37 -6.73
CA GLU A 78 9.76 -0.04 -6.10
C GLU A 78 8.40 0.43 -5.57
N GLU A 79 7.32 0.19 -6.31
CA GLU A 79 5.96 0.53 -5.89
C GLU A 79 5.46 -0.38 -4.74
N SER A 80 5.88 -1.65 -4.72
CA SER A 80 5.66 -2.54 -3.56
C SER A 80 6.37 -2.01 -2.31
N ALA A 81 7.59 -1.49 -2.44
CA ALA A 81 8.34 -0.98 -1.30
C ALA A 81 7.69 0.28 -0.72
N SER A 82 7.18 1.19 -1.55
CA SER A 82 6.48 2.38 -1.08
C SER A 82 5.14 2.03 -0.41
N VAL A 83 4.39 1.08 -0.96
CA VAL A 83 3.14 0.59 -0.36
C VAL A 83 3.40 -0.14 0.96
N VAL A 84 4.41 -1.00 1.02
CA VAL A 84 4.80 -1.70 2.26
C VAL A 84 5.29 -0.71 3.32
N ALA A 85 6.10 0.28 2.93
CA ALA A 85 6.54 1.34 3.85
C ALA A 85 5.35 2.16 4.37
N HIS A 86 4.40 2.51 3.51
CA HIS A 86 3.23 3.28 3.90
C HIS A 86 2.26 2.48 4.78
N MET A 87 2.09 1.19 4.49
CA MET A 87 1.33 0.25 5.33
C MET A 87 2.00 0.04 6.69
N ALA A 88 3.33 -0.09 6.73
CA ALA A 88 4.09 -0.23 7.97
C ALA A 88 4.02 1.04 8.83
N LEU A 89 4.06 2.23 8.21
CA LEU A 89 3.85 3.50 8.89
C LEU A 89 2.43 3.62 9.49
N ARG A 90 1.40 3.20 8.76
CA ARG A 90 0.03 3.19 9.29
C ARG A 90 -0.13 2.19 10.43
N ALA A 91 0.44 1.00 10.30
CA ALA A 91 0.42 0.00 11.37
C ALA A 91 1.13 0.50 12.63
N SER A 92 2.25 1.22 12.50
CA SER A 92 2.97 1.77 13.65
C SER A 92 2.18 2.87 14.36
N VAL A 93 1.46 3.72 13.63
CA VAL A 93 0.57 4.74 14.21
C VAL A 93 -0.59 4.08 14.97
N LEU A 94 -1.24 3.07 14.38
CA LEU A 94 -2.34 2.36 15.03
C LEU A 94 -1.89 1.59 16.27
N LEU A 95 -0.71 0.95 16.22
CA LEU A 95 -0.12 0.27 17.36
C LEU A 95 0.30 1.25 18.47
N GLY A 96 0.84 2.43 18.10
CA GLY A 96 1.17 3.49 19.05
C GLY A 96 -0.07 4.06 19.74
N ALA A 97 -1.13 4.34 18.98
CA ALA A 97 -2.41 4.79 19.52
C ALA A 97 -3.07 3.74 20.42
N TRP A 98 -2.97 2.46 20.05
CA TRP A 98 -3.45 1.35 20.88
C TRP A 98 -2.64 1.19 22.18
N ALA A 99 -1.32 1.29 22.12
CA ALA A 99 -0.45 1.25 23.29
C ALA A 99 -0.71 2.42 24.25
N LEU A 100 -0.90 3.64 23.72
CA LEU A 100 -1.30 4.80 24.51
C LEU A 100 -2.69 4.61 25.15
N SER A 101 -3.63 4.03 24.40
CA SER A 101 -4.96 3.71 24.94
C SER A 101 -4.89 2.70 26.08
N LEU A 102 -4.05 1.67 25.98
CA LEU A 102 -3.81 0.73 27.07
C LEU A 102 -3.15 1.38 28.30
N LEU A 103 -2.28 2.37 28.08
CA LEU A 103 -1.62 3.14 29.14
C LEU A 103 -2.60 4.07 29.88
N VAL A 104 -3.60 4.60 29.18
CA VAL A 104 -4.67 5.43 29.75
C VAL A 104 -5.73 4.58 30.47
N ILE A 105 -6.03 3.38 29.95
CA ILE A 105 -7.07 2.49 30.48
C ILE A 105 -6.57 1.62 31.64
N SER A 106 -5.25 1.46 31.83
CA SER A 106 -4.67 0.69 32.93
C SER A 106 -4.11 1.58 34.04
N PRO A 107 -4.92 2.02 35.03
CA PRO A 107 -4.43 2.80 36.18
C PRO A 107 -3.56 1.98 37.15
N SER A 108 -3.33 0.69 36.88
CA SER A 108 -2.65 -0.24 37.78
C SER A 108 -1.23 -0.65 37.35
N ILE A 109 -0.65 0.03 36.34
CA ILE A 109 0.78 -0.13 36.04
C ILE A 109 1.52 0.98 36.79
N GLU A 110 1.91 0.62 38.01
CA GLU A 110 2.92 1.19 38.90
C GLU A 110 3.73 2.39 38.36
N GLU A 111 3.85 3.41 39.20
CA GLU A 111 4.44 4.75 39.01
C GLU A 111 5.81 4.81 38.28
N SER A 112 6.51 3.67 38.20
CA SER A 112 7.83 3.48 37.59
C SER A 112 7.92 3.88 36.11
N TRP A 113 6.83 3.81 35.34
CA TRP A 113 6.87 4.08 33.89
C TRP A 113 6.63 5.54 33.53
N ARG A 114 6.00 6.32 34.43
CA ARG A 114 5.77 7.75 34.21
C ARG A 114 7.07 8.55 34.23
N THR A 115 8.01 8.18 35.10
CA THR A 115 9.35 8.79 35.18
C THR A 115 10.21 8.44 33.97
N VAL A 116 10.09 7.24 33.39
CA VAL A 116 10.84 6.86 32.17
C VAL A 116 10.34 7.60 30.93
N ALA A 117 9.04 7.87 30.83
CA ALA A 117 8.44 8.59 29.71
C ALA A 117 8.65 10.11 29.76
N LEU A 118 8.76 10.69 30.96
CA LEU A 118 8.89 12.15 31.15
C LEU A 118 10.33 12.66 31.16
N LEU A 119 11.32 11.82 31.48
CA LEU A 119 12.69 12.29 31.77
C LEU A 119 13.77 11.88 30.76
N GLY A 120 13.46 11.09 29.73
CA GLY A 120 14.50 10.72 28.77
C GLY A 120 13.92 10.43 27.40
N GLY A 121 14.48 11.09 26.38
CA GLY A 121 14.31 10.77 24.96
C GLY A 121 14.78 9.35 24.63
N ALA A 122 14.10 8.36 25.19
CA ALA A 122 14.26 6.97 24.84
C ALA A 122 13.63 6.80 23.46
N SER A 123 14.49 6.68 22.46
CA SER A 123 14.11 6.24 21.12
C SER A 123 13.11 5.08 21.22
N PRO A 124 12.06 5.04 20.39
CA PRO A 124 11.11 3.93 20.35
C PRO A 124 11.78 2.55 20.37
N ALA A 125 13.00 2.43 19.79
CA ALA A 125 13.81 1.22 19.83
C ALA A 125 14.20 0.75 21.25
N ALA A 126 14.47 1.68 22.17
CA ALA A 126 14.82 1.35 23.56
C ALA A 126 13.60 0.82 24.35
N LEU A 127 12.41 1.37 24.09
CA LEU A 127 11.16 0.89 24.66
C LEU A 127 10.82 -0.52 24.12
N TRP A 128 11.05 -0.76 22.84
CA TRP A 128 10.93 -2.09 22.23
C TRP A 128 11.92 -3.11 22.82
N ALA A 129 13.20 -2.71 22.99
CA ALA A 129 14.21 -3.58 23.58
C ALA A 129 13.86 -3.99 25.01
N ALA A 130 13.38 -3.03 25.82
CA ALA A 130 12.91 -3.31 27.18
C ALA A 130 11.70 -4.27 27.21
N PHE A 131 10.74 -4.07 26.32
CA PHE A 131 9.57 -4.94 26.21
C PHE A 131 9.93 -6.39 25.82
N PHE A 132 10.81 -6.57 24.83
CA PHE A 132 11.25 -7.91 24.42
C PHE A 132 12.11 -8.60 25.48
N ALA A 133 12.99 -7.85 26.17
CA ALA A 133 13.79 -8.39 27.27
C ALA A 133 12.89 -8.90 28.42
N LEU A 134 11.82 -8.18 28.75
CA LEU A 134 10.85 -8.60 29.76
C LEU A 134 10.01 -9.81 29.32
N ARG A 135 9.67 -9.92 28.04
CA ARG A 135 8.94 -11.08 27.52
C ARG A 135 9.81 -12.34 27.51
N ALA A 136 11.10 -12.20 27.22
CA ALA A 136 12.08 -13.28 27.29
C ALA A 136 12.30 -13.76 28.73
N SER A 137 12.38 -12.84 29.70
CA SER A 137 12.56 -13.20 31.11
C SER A 137 11.35 -13.92 31.70
N LYS A 138 10.12 -13.56 31.28
CA LYS A 138 8.90 -14.29 31.67
C LYS A 138 8.86 -15.72 31.10
N ARG A 139 9.42 -15.97 29.92
CA ARG A 139 9.51 -17.34 29.35
C ARG A 139 10.54 -18.21 30.05
N LEU A 140 11.64 -17.64 30.53
CA LEU A 140 12.65 -18.37 31.32
C LEU A 140 12.15 -18.75 32.71
N LYS A 141 11.21 -18.00 33.28
CA LYS A 141 10.60 -18.30 34.60
C LYS A 141 9.50 -19.37 34.53
N ALA A 142 8.94 -19.63 33.36
CA ALA A 142 7.88 -20.62 33.16
C ALA A 142 8.38 -22.05 32.85
N GLY A 143 9.69 -22.25 32.71
CA GLY A 143 10.32 -23.57 32.45
C GLY A 143 11.09 -24.15 33.63
N ARG A 144 10.84 -23.67 34.85
CA ARG A 144 11.56 -24.09 36.07
C ARG A 144 10.60 -24.43 37.21
N GLY A 145 9.50 -25.11 36.88
CA GLY A 145 8.52 -25.71 37.78
C GLY A 145 8.19 -27.11 37.31
#